data_AF-A0A2T9Y1V9-F1
#
_entry.id   AF-A0A2T9Y1V9-F1
#
_cell.length_a   1.000
_cell.length_b   1.000
_cell.length_c   1.000
_cell.angle_alpha   90.00
_cell.angle_beta   90.00
_cell.angle_gamma   90.00
#
_symmetry.space_group_name_H-M   'P 1'
#
loop_
_entity.id
_entity.type
_entity.pdbx_description
1 polymer ?
#
loop_
_entity_poly.entity_id
_entity_poly.type
_entity_poly.pdbx_seq_one_letter_code
_entity_poly.pdbx_strand_id
1 'polypeptide(L)'
;MEPNNNQDTTANMESRMEQLTEMVAKLLKSKELENTQIVEVDPHITERARLTDLECYPQLQEALPCIEEDFFRSPLTEEERREILYACPRTVLMNYTPPPINDSAPTTDKRADGALYNLQSLVA
;
A
#
# COMPACT_ATOMS: atom_id res chain seq x y z
N MET A 1 -25.92 -61.75 -17.47
CA MET A 1 -25.86 -61.19 -16.12
C MET A 1 -24.43 -60.68 -15.95
N GLU A 2 -24.22 -59.39 -16.13
CA GLU A 2 -22.89 -58.78 -15.98
C GLU A 2 -22.60 -58.59 -14.48
N PRO A 3 -21.39 -58.90 -13.99
CA PRO A 3 -21.04 -58.72 -12.59
C PRO A 3 -20.83 -57.24 -12.25
N ASN A 4 -21.40 -56.85 -11.12
CA ASN A 4 -21.52 -55.48 -10.62
C ASN A 4 -20.17 -54.94 -10.11
N ASN A 5 -19.45 -54.18 -10.95
CA ASN A 5 -18.13 -53.58 -10.69
C ASN A 5 -18.17 -52.34 -9.74
N ASN A 6 -19.33 -52.07 -9.14
CA ASN A 6 -19.59 -50.85 -8.37
C ASN A 6 -19.19 -50.96 -6.89
N GLN A 7 -18.98 -52.18 -6.39
CA GLN A 7 -18.64 -52.43 -4.98
C GLN A 7 -17.17 -52.07 -4.67
N ASP A 8 -16.26 -52.35 -5.62
CA ASP A 8 -14.83 -52.04 -5.50
C ASP A 8 -14.55 -50.54 -5.64
N THR A 9 -15.36 -49.82 -6.42
CA THR A 9 -15.25 -48.37 -6.57
C THR A 9 -15.72 -47.63 -5.32
N THR A 10 -16.78 -48.11 -4.67
CA THR A 10 -17.25 -47.55 -3.38
C THR A 10 -16.26 -47.76 -2.25
N ALA A 11 -15.71 -48.97 -2.10
CA ALA A 11 -14.72 -49.26 -1.06
C ALA A 11 -13.42 -48.46 -1.25
N ASN A 12 -13.01 -48.22 -2.49
CA ASN A 12 -11.86 -47.38 -2.81
C ASN A 12 -12.10 -45.90 -2.44
N MET A 13 -13.31 -45.37 -2.67
CA MET A 13 -13.65 -43.99 -2.28
C MET A 13 -13.69 -43.81 -0.76
N GLU A 14 -14.22 -44.80 -0.02
CA GLU A 14 -14.22 -44.79 1.45
C GLU A 14 -12.78 -44.77 2.01
N SER A 15 -11.90 -45.64 1.50
CA SER A 15 -10.48 -45.67 1.88
C SER A 15 -9.78 -44.32 1.64
N ARG A 16 -10.08 -43.65 0.52
CA ARG A 16 -9.53 -42.32 0.22
C ARG A 16 -10.08 -41.23 1.13
N MET A 17 -11.34 -41.30 1.54
CA MET A 17 -11.91 -40.35 2.51
C MET A 17 -11.28 -40.53 3.89
N GLU A 18 -11.00 -41.76 4.30
CA GLU A 18 -10.37 -42.04 5.58
C GLU A 18 -8.92 -41.56 5.62
N GLN A 19 -8.16 -41.79 4.54
CA GLN A 19 -6.80 -41.22 4.39
C GLN A 19 -6.81 -39.70 4.41
N LEU A 20 -7.76 -39.06 3.74
CA LEU A 20 -7.89 -37.60 3.74
C LEU A 20 -8.22 -37.08 5.14
N THR A 21 -9.10 -37.77 5.86
CA THR A 21 -9.47 -37.43 7.24
C THR A 21 -8.26 -37.53 8.18
N GLU A 22 -7.44 -38.57 8.04
CA GLU A 22 -6.21 -38.74 8.80
C GLU A 22 -5.19 -37.63 8.50
N MET A 23 -5.03 -37.25 7.22
CA MET A 23 -4.16 -36.14 6.81
C MET A 23 -4.62 -34.81 7.41
N VAL A 24 -5.92 -34.51 7.38
CA VAL A 24 -6.48 -33.29 7.98
C VAL A 24 -6.26 -33.29 9.49
N ALA A 25 -6.50 -34.41 10.18
CA ALA A 25 -6.24 -34.52 11.61
C ALA A 25 -4.76 -34.29 11.96
N LYS A 26 -3.82 -34.83 11.16
CA LYS A 26 -2.38 -34.58 11.31
C LYS A 26 -2.03 -33.10 11.11
N LEU A 27 -2.59 -32.45 10.08
CA LEU A 27 -2.34 -31.03 9.81
C LEU A 27 -2.87 -30.13 10.93
N LEU A 28 -4.07 -30.41 11.45
CA LEU A 28 -4.64 -29.67 12.59
C LEU A 28 -3.75 -29.81 13.83
N LYS A 29 -3.29 -31.04 14.13
CA LYS A 29 -2.39 -31.29 15.26
C LYS A 29 -1.03 -30.61 15.11
N SER A 30 -0.45 -30.60 13.90
CA SER A 30 0.80 -29.88 13.62
C SER A 30 0.63 -28.36 13.78
N LYS A 31 -0.48 -27.79 13.34
CA LYS A 31 -0.79 -26.37 13.49
C LYS A 31 -1.00 -25.98 14.97
N GLU A 32 -1.63 -26.84 15.76
CA GLU A 32 -1.74 -26.64 17.21
C GLU A 32 -0.38 -26.73 17.90
N LEU A 33 0.49 -27.65 17.47
CA LEU A 33 1.85 -27.78 17.99
C LEU A 33 2.73 -26.57 17.62
N GLU A 34 2.55 -26.02 16.42
CA GLU A 34 3.21 -24.78 15.96
C GLU A 34 2.73 -23.56 16.76
N ASN A 35 1.44 -23.50 17.11
CA ASN A 35 0.89 -22.46 17.98
C ASN A 35 1.29 -22.62 19.46
N THR A 36 1.65 -23.84 19.92
CA THR A 36 2.04 -24.12 21.31
C THR A 36 3.53 -24.25 21.52
N GLN A 37 4.32 -24.38 20.45
CA GLN A 37 5.70 -23.96 20.46
C GLN A 37 5.67 -22.48 20.79
N ILE A 38 6.01 -22.19 22.04
CA ILE A 38 6.45 -20.89 22.49
C ILE A 38 7.59 -20.55 21.53
N VAL A 39 7.27 -19.86 20.44
CA VAL A 39 8.23 -19.11 19.67
C VAL A 39 8.88 -18.26 20.75
N GLU A 40 10.16 -18.46 21.03
CA GLU A 40 10.92 -17.46 21.77
C GLU A 40 10.70 -16.18 20.96
N VAL A 41 9.74 -15.38 21.41
CA VAL A 41 9.45 -14.09 20.80
C VAL A 41 10.74 -13.33 21.02
N ASP A 42 11.50 -13.13 19.95
CA ASP A 42 12.73 -12.36 20.00
C ASP A 42 12.41 -11.08 20.78
N PRO A 43 13.17 -10.74 21.83
CA PRO A 43 12.88 -9.57 22.66
C PRO A 43 12.74 -8.26 21.86
N HIS A 44 13.26 -8.22 20.63
CA HIS A 44 13.22 -7.10 19.71
C HIS A 44 12.16 -7.24 18.60
N ILE A 45 11.47 -8.38 18.50
CA ILE A 45 10.35 -8.56 17.57
C ILE A 45 9.05 -8.37 18.36
N THR A 46 8.42 -7.22 18.14
CA THR A 46 7.08 -6.94 18.66
C THR A 46 6.06 -7.15 17.54
N GLU A 47 5.00 -7.91 17.82
CA GLU A 47 3.86 -8.01 16.92
C GLU A 47 3.24 -6.61 16.74
N ARG A 48 3.13 -6.17 15.48
CA ARG A 48 2.50 -4.88 15.18
C ARG A 48 1.01 -4.98 15.53
N ALA A 49 0.51 -4.08 16.37
CA ALA A 49 -0.91 -4.00 16.69
C ALA A 49 -1.75 -3.94 15.41
N ARG A 50 -2.92 -4.60 15.41
CA ARG A 50 -3.83 -4.62 14.27
C ARG A 50 -4.12 -3.18 13.84
N LEU A 51 -3.94 -2.89 12.55
CA LEU A 51 -4.35 -1.64 11.94
C LEU A 51 -5.86 -1.48 12.20
N THR A 52 -6.20 -0.49 13.01
CA THR A 52 -7.59 -0.02 13.14
C THR A 52 -7.68 1.19 12.23
N ASP A 53 -8.59 1.14 11.27
CA ASP A 53 -8.81 2.26 10.37
C ASP A 53 -9.48 3.41 11.14
N LEU A 54 -8.99 4.63 10.93
CA LEU A 54 -9.63 5.83 11.46
C LEU A 54 -10.72 6.25 10.47
N GLU A 55 -11.97 6.22 10.90
CA GLU A 55 -13.05 6.83 10.13
C GLU A 55 -12.91 8.36 10.16
N CYS A 56 -13.12 9.00 9.01
CA CYS A 56 -13.01 10.45 8.89
C CYS A 56 -14.09 11.14 9.73
N TYR A 57 -13.69 12.13 10.54
CA TYR A 57 -14.63 12.91 11.33
C TYR A 57 -15.50 13.78 10.42
N PRO A 58 -16.82 13.90 10.65
CA PRO A 58 -17.69 14.76 9.86
C PRO A 58 -17.19 16.21 9.79
N GLN A 59 -16.68 16.73 10.91
CA GLN A 59 -16.12 18.09 10.99
C GLN A 59 -14.87 18.26 10.11
N LEU A 60 -14.10 17.19 9.93
CA LEU A 60 -12.89 17.20 9.11
C LEU A 60 -13.25 17.15 7.62
N GLN A 61 -14.28 16.38 7.26
CA GLN A 61 -14.81 16.33 5.90
C GLN A 61 -15.45 17.68 5.47
N GLU A 62 -16.12 18.38 6.40
CA GLU A 62 -16.64 19.72 6.16
C GLU A 62 -15.51 20.76 5.95
N ALA A 63 -14.46 20.70 6.78
CA ALA A 63 -13.33 21.62 6.69
C ALA A 63 -12.42 21.33 5.49
N LEU A 64 -12.33 20.06 5.09
CA LEU A 64 -11.47 19.59 4.00
C LEU A 64 -12.22 18.56 3.15
N PRO A 65 -13.09 19.02 2.21
CA PRO A 65 -13.89 18.12 1.38
C PRO A 65 -13.05 17.18 0.49
N CYS A 66 -11.83 17.60 0.15
CA CYS A 66 -10.88 16.81 -0.63
C CYS A 66 -10.06 15.82 0.22
N ILE A 67 -10.42 15.56 1.48
CA ILE A 67 -9.64 14.64 2.33
C ILE A 67 -9.68 13.18 1.87
N GLU A 68 -10.75 12.79 1.16
CA GLU A 68 -10.88 11.48 0.52
C GLU A 68 -10.08 11.40 -0.78
N GLU A 69 -9.76 12.56 -1.37
CA GLU A 69 -8.94 12.68 -2.56
C GLU A 69 -7.48 12.77 -2.10
N ASP A 70 -6.58 12.02 -2.73
CA ASP A 70 -5.17 12.02 -2.31
C ASP A 70 -4.57 13.42 -2.56
N PHE A 71 -4.39 14.17 -1.47
CA PHE A 71 -3.86 15.54 -1.42
C PHE A 71 -2.55 15.70 -2.21
N PHE A 72 -1.80 14.61 -2.37
CA PHE A 72 -0.54 14.58 -3.10
C PHE A 72 -0.65 14.04 -4.54
N ARG A 73 -1.79 13.47 -4.95
CA ARG A 73 -1.98 12.88 -6.29
C ARG A 73 -2.84 13.70 -7.23
N SER A 74 -3.55 14.70 -6.75
CA SER A 74 -4.12 15.74 -7.62
C SER A 74 -3.09 16.87 -7.75
N PRO A 75 -2.14 16.81 -8.71
CA PRO A 75 -1.27 17.94 -8.95
C PRO A 75 -2.15 19.14 -9.30
N LEU A 76 -2.09 20.18 -8.48
CA LEU A 76 -2.64 21.48 -8.82
C LEU A 76 -2.16 21.85 -10.23
N THR A 77 -3.08 22.31 -11.07
CA THR A 77 -2.73 22.85 -12.38
C THR A 77 -1.76 24.03 -12.23
N GLU A 78 -0.95 24.31 -13.25
CA GLU A 78 -0.02 25.46 -13.21
C GLU A 78 -0.75 26.78 -12.94
N GLU A 79 -1.98 26.90 -13.43
CA GLU A 79 -2.88 28.02 -13.17
C GLU A 79 -3.25 28.12 -11.68
N GLU A 80 -3.70 27.04 -11.06
CA GLU A 80 -4.07 27.00 -9.63
C GLU A 80 -2.86 27.24 -8.72
N ARG A 81 -1.69 26.66 -9.05
CA ARG A 81 -0.44 26.93 -8.32
C ARG A 81 -0.08 28.41 -8.35
N ARG A 82 -0.23 29.03 -9.53
CA ARG A 82 0.09 30.44 -9.76
C ARG A 82 -0.87 31.34 -8.99
N GLU A 83 -2.17 31.03 -8.99
CA GLU A 83 -3.17 31.76 -8.22
C GLU A 83 -2.90 31.71 -6.71
N ILE A 84 -2.58 30.54 -6.15
CA ILE A 84 -2.24 30.40 -4.73
C ILE A 84 -0.96 31.17 -4.39
N LEU A 85 0.07 31.10 -5.24
CA LEU A 85 1.32 31.84 -5.04
C LEU A 85 1.10 33.36 -5.05
N TYR A 86 0.23 33.86 -5.92
CA TYR A 86 -0.08 35.29 -6.01
C TYR A 86 -1.11 35.77 -4.98
N ALA A 87 -1.93 34.88 -4.41
CA ALA A 87 -2.83 35.21 -3.31
C ALA A 87 -2.07 35.57 -2.03
N CYS A 88 -0.85 35.05 -1.86
CA CYS A 88 0.02 35.42 -0.75
C CYS A 88 0.58 36.85 -0.92
N PRO A 89 0.38 37.75 0.06
CA PRO A 89 0.94 39.10 -0.01
C PRO A 89 2.47 39.06 -0.12
N ARG A 90 3.01 39.69 -1.16
CA ARG A 90 4.46 39.85 -1.28
C ARG A 90 4.95 40.80 -0.19
N THR A 91 5.93 40.36 0.59
CA THR A 91 6.56 41.21 1.60
C THR A 91 7.33 42.34 0.91
N VAL A 92 6.81 43.57 0.96
CA VAL A 92 7.40 44.74 0.26
C VAL A 92 8.76 45.18 0.81
N LEU A 93 9.09 44.76 2.04
CA LEU A 93 10.37 45.07 2.69
C LEU A 93 11.50 44.14 2.25
N MET A 94 11.15 42.95 1.74
CA MET A 94 12.14 41.95 1.36
C MET A 94 12.47 42.14 -0.12
N ASN A 95 13.50 42.94 -0.40
CA ASN A 95 14.07 43.04 -1.73
C ASN A 95 14.90 41.78 -2.00
N TYR A 96 14.23 40.71 -2.41
CA TYR A 96 14.88 39.45 -2.74
C TYR A 96 15.45 39.52 -4.15
N THR A 97 16.77 39.63 -4.23
CA THR A 97 17.49 39.35 -5.47
C THR A 97 17.73 37.83 -5.52
N PRO A 98 17.11 37.09 -6.45
CA PRO A 98 17.34 35.65 -6.56
C PRO A 98 18.83 35.36 -6.76
N PRO A 99 19.35 34.27 -6.18
CA PRO A 99 20.77 33.99 -6.20
C PRO A 99 21.26 33.76 -7.64
N PRO A 100 22.49 34.19 -8.00
CA PRO A 100 23.03 34.12 -9.36
C PRO A 100 23.07 32.71 -9.94
N ILE A 101 23.02 31.69 -9.08
CA ILE A 101 22.96 30.28 -9.46
C ILE A 101 21.74 29.95 -10.31
N ASN A 102 20.63 30.69 -10.17
CA ASN A 102 19.43 30.45 -10.97
C ASN A 102 19.65 30.78 -12.46
N ASP A 103 20.53 31.73 -12.74
CA ASP A 103 20.91 32.18 -14.09
C ASP A 103 22.22 31.52 -14.56
N SER A 104 23.10 31.15 -13.63
CA SER A 104 24.40 30.54 -13.88
C SER A 104 24.39 29.01 -13.84
N ALA A 105 23.26 28.38 -13.50
CA ALA A 105 23.13 26.93 -13.50
C ALA A 105 23.42 26.39 -14.92
N PRO A 106 24.34 25.42 -15.06
CA PRO A 106 24.64 24.84 -16.36
C PRO A 106 23.38 24.18 -16.93
N THR A 107 23.18 24.29 -18.24
CA THR A 107 22.00 23.75 -18.95
C THR A 107 21.84 22.23 -18.80
N THR A 108 22.88 21.54 -18.32
CA THR A 108 22.87 20.13 -17.91
C THR A 108 21.94 19.85 -16.74
N ASP A 109 21.78 20.79 -15.80
CA ASP A 109 20.96 20.60 -14.60
C ASP A 109 19.46 20.69 -14.95
N LYS A 110 19.09 21.63 -15.84
CA LYS A 110 17.73 21.72 -16.40
C LYS A 110 17.31 20.47 -17.18
N ARG A 111 18.28 19.74 -17.77
CA ARG A 111 18.03 18.52 -18.53
C ARG A 111 17.72 17.32 -17.61
N ALA A 112 18.26 17.31 -16.40
CA ALA A 112 17.97 16.29 -15.40
C ALA A 112 16.52 16.42 -14.89
N ASP A 113 16.06 17.64 -14.61
CA ASP A 113 14.69 17.89 -14.17
C ASP A 113 13.64 17.48 -15.22
N GLY A 114 13.91 17.77 -16.50
CA GLY A 114 13.04 17.30 -17.60
C GLY A 114 13.01 15.77 -17.72
N ALA A 115 14.13 15.10 -17.47
CA ALA A 115 14.18 13.63 -17.47
C ALA A 115 13.41 13.04 -16.28
N LEU A 116 13.51 13.64 -15.09
CA LEU A 116 12.76 13.22 -13.91
C LEU A 116 11.25 13.44 -14.07
N TYR A 117 10.84 14.58 -14.64
CA TYR A 117 9.44 14.86 -14.98
C TYR A 117 8.88 13.80 -15.95
N ASN A 118 9.63 13.45 -17.00
CA ASN A 118 9.22 12.43 -17.95
C ASN A 118 9.09 11.04 -17.29
N LEU A 119 10.02 10.69 -16.40
CA LEU A 119 9.94 9.43 -15.64
C LEU A 119 8.71 9.42 -14.72
N GLN A 120 8.40 10.53 -14.07
CA GLN A 120 7.23 10.66 -13.20
C GLN A 120 5.92 10.56 -13.99
N SER A 121 5.87 11.13 -15.20
CA SER A 121 4.72 11.03 -16.10
C SER A 121 4.48 9.63 -16.66
N LEU A 122 5.48 8.75 -16.62
CA LEU A 122 5.38 7.36 -17.12
C LEU A 122 4.87 6.37 -16.06
N VAL A 123 4.90 6.78 -14.78
CA VAL A 123 4.50 5.96 -13.62
C VAL A 123 3.08 6.32 -13.14
N ALA A 124 2.53 7.45 -13.61
CA ALA A 124 1.15 7.87 -13.39
C ALA A 124 0.21 7.22 -14.42
#